data_AF-A0A961T485-F1
#
_entry.id   AF-A0A961T485-F1
#
_cell.length_a   1.000
_cell.length_b   1.000
_cell.length_c   1.000
_cell.angle_alpha   90.00
_cell.angle_beta   90.00
_cell.angle_gamma   90.00
#
_symmetry.space_group_name_H-M   'P 1'
#
loop_
_entity.id
_entity.type
_entity.pdbx_description
1 polymer ?
#
loop_
_entity_poly.entity_id
_entity_poly.type
_entity_poly.pdbx_seq_one_letter_code
_entity_poly.pdbx_strand_id
1 'polypeptide(L)'
;MMNIGLHCRLVGRPGRAAALQRFIDYVKSHDQVWVARRADIAAHWRSTFPYEAPALRPCRMAKDAFVSRFGGIFEHSPWIAERAFELELGPAHDSACGLHNALARMFRSASEDERLGVLTAHPDLAGKLAQAKRLTAESTAEQASAGLDALTDAERTTFTELNTAYVAKFGFPFIIAVKGRTKDEILAAFQTRINNDRETEFATACEQVERIALLRLKDILPA
;
A
#
# COMPACT_ATOMS: atom_id res chain seq x y z
N MET A 1 28.29 5.97 1.63
CA MET A 1 29.37 5.02 1.99
C MET A 1 30.29 4.88 0.80
N MET A 2 31.56 5.28 0.91
CA MET A 2 32.57 5.07 -0.14
C MET A 2 33.26 3.73 0.10
N ASN A 3 33.30 2.85 -0.90
CA ASN A 3 33.97 1.55 -0.77
C ASN A 3 35.26 1.56 -1.61
N ILE A 4 36.39 1.26 -0.98
CA ILE A 4 37.69 1.14 -1.65
C ILE A 4 38.08 -0.35 -1.65
N GLY A 5 37.97 -0.99 -2.81
CA GLY A 5 38.41 -2.37 -2.97
C GLY A 5 39.93 -2.50 -2.93
N LEU A 6 40.46 -3.34 -2.05
CA LEU A 6 41.89 -3.66 -1.97
C LEU A 6 42.12 -5.13 -2.35
N HIS A 7 43.01 -5.37 -3.31
CA HIS A 7 43.41 -6.73 -3.66
C HIS A 7 44.42 -7.26 -2.63
N CYS A 8 44.00 -8.19 -1.77
CA CYS A 8 44.78 -8.69 -0.62
C CYS A 8 46.22 -9.11 -0.99
N ARG A 9 46.39 -9.80 -2.13
CA ARG A 9 47.72 -10.26 -2.58
C ARG A 9 48.64 -9.16 -3.10
N LEU A 10 48.09 -8.07 -3.64
CA LEU A 10 48.88 -6.96 -4.17
C LEU A 10 49.24 -5.99 -3.07
N VAL A 11 48.29 -5.71 -2.18
CA VAL A 11 48.48 -4.78 -1.06
C VAL A 11 49.41 -5.35 0.01
N GLY A 12 49.43 -6.67 0.20
CA GLY A 12 50.34 -7.35 1.14
C GLY A 12 51.79 -7.48 0.67
N ARG A 13 52.14 -7.03 -0.54
CA ARG A 13 53.54 -7.05 -1.00
C ARG A 13 54.37 -6.07 -0.17
N PRO A 14 55.62 -6.39 0.22
CA PRO A 14 56.43 -5.54 1.11
C PRO A 14 56.51 -4.06 0.69
N GLY A 15 56.72 -3.79 -0.60
CA GLY A 15 56.78 -2.41 -1.12
C GLY A 15 55.43 -1.67 -1.19
N ARG A 16 54.30 -2.36 -1.03
CA ARG A 16 52.93 -1.80 -1.07
C ARG A 16 52.28 -1.74 0.30
N ALA A 17 52.63 -2.64 1.22
CA ALA A 17 52.13 -2.66 2.59
C ALA A 17 52.45 -1.34 3.33
N ALA A 18 53.65 -0.78 3.12
CA ALA A 18 54.02 0.51 3.68
C ALA A 18 53.14 1.67 3.18
N ALA A 19 52.66 1.61 1.93
CA ALA A 19 51.75 2.62 1.40
C ALA A 19 50.34 2.48 2.00
N LEU A 20 49.87 1.25 2.22
CA LEU A 20 48.62 1.00 2.94
C LEU A 20 48.69 1.52 4.37
N GLN A 21 49.80 1.28 5.07
CA GLN A 21 50.00 1.79 6.43
C GLN A 21 49.88 3.32 6.47
N ARG A 22 50.63 4.04 5.61
CA ARG A 22 50.55 5.51 5.52
C ARG A 22 49.14 6.01 5.21
N PHE A 23 48.41 5.29 4.34
CA PHE A 23 47.03 5.62 4.04
C PHE A 23 46.12 5.44 5.27
N ILE A 24 46.25 4.33 5.99
CA ILE A 24 45.49 4.08 7.23
C ILE A 24 45.79 5.15 8.28
N ASP A 25 47.05 5.52 8.45
CA ASP A 25 47.46 6.55 9.41
C ASP A 25 46.89 7.93 9.03
N TYR A 26 46.94 8.28 7.74
CA TYR A 26 46.32 9.50 7.22
C TYR A 26 44.81 9.55 7.47
N VAL A 27 44.07 8.49 7.14
CA VAL A 27 42.61 8.51 7.35
C VAL A 27 42.22 8.51 8.82
N LYS A 28 43.03 7.89 9.69
CA LYS A 28 42.84 7.95 11.15
C LYS A 28 43.13 9.33 11.76
N SER A 29 43.81 10.22 11.03
CA SER A 29 44.03 11.61 11.48
C SER A 29 42.78 12.50 11.37
N HIS A 30 41.69 11.99 10.78
CA HIS A 30 40.45 12.74 10.58
C HIS A 30 39.34 12.26 11.52
N ASP A 31 38.75 13.18 12.29
CA ASP A 31 37.76 12.87 13.33
C ASP A 31 36.46 12.24 12.81
N GLN A 32 36.12 12.47 11.54
CA GLN A 32 34.89 11.96 10.91
C GLN A 32 35.09 10.63 10.17
N VAL A 33 36.22 9.95 10.39
CA VAL A 33 36.52 8.68 9.72
C VAL A 33 36.48 7.51 10.70
N TRP A 34 35.60 6.55 10.42
CA TRP A 34 35.52 5.29 11.17
C TRP A 34 36.22 4.15 10.41
N VAL A 35 37.34 3.67 10.94
CA VAL A 35 38.02 2.46 10.47
C VAL A 35 37.51 1.27 11.27
N ALA A 36 36.70 0.42 10.63
CA ALA A 36 35.97 -0.66 11.29
C ALA A 36 36.32 -2.04 10.73
N ARG A 37 36.35 -3.07 11.58
CA ARG A 37 36.28 -4.46 11.11
C ARG A 37 34.84 -4.79 10.73
N ARG A 38 34.64 -5.85 9.94
CA ARG A 38 33.29 -6.35 9.59
C ARG A 38 32.41 -6.62 10.81
N ALA A 39 32.99 -7.09 11.92
CA ALA A 39 32.27 -7.32 13.18
C ALA A 39 31.83 -6.01 13.85
N ASP A 40 32.66 -4.96 13.79
CA ASP A 40 32.34 -3.65 14.37
C ASP A 40 31.19 -2.98 13.58
N ILE A 41 31.21 -3.11 12.24
CA ILE A 41 30.09 -2.72 11.36
C ILE A 41 28.82 -3.46 11.77
N ALA A 42 28.87 -4.78 11.88
CA ALA A 42 27.70 -5.57 12.25
C ALA A 42 27.13 -5.18 13.63
N ALA A 43 28.00 -4.94 14.62
CA ALA A 43 27.59 -4.49 15.95
C ALA A 43 26.97 -3.09 15.94
N HIS A 44 27.55 -2.16 15.18
CA HIS A 44 26.98 -0.82 14.99
C HIS A 44 25.59 -0.89 14.36
N TRP A 45 25.40 -1.69 13.31
CA TRP A 45 24.08 -1.87 12.69
C TRP A 45 23.06 -2.47 13.65
N ARG A 46 23.42 -3.52 14.41
CA ARG A 46 22.51 -4.12 15.40
C ARG A 46 22.10 -3.17 16.52
N SER A 47 23.00 -2.29 16.95
CA SER A 47 22.74 -1.34 18.04
C SER A 47 22.03 -0.08 17.57
N THR A 48 22.36 0.43 16.38
CA THR A 48 21.84 1.69 15.85
C THR A 48 20.55 1.50 15.05
N PHE A 49 20.41 0.35 14.40
CA PHE A 49 19.25 -0.05 13.60
C PHE A 49 18.78 -1.46 14.02
N PRO A 50 18.34 -1.64 15.29
CA PRO A 50 17.84 -2.92 15.73
C PRO A 50 16.67 -3.36 14.85
N TYR A 51 16.66 -4.63 14.44
CA TYR A 51 15.53 -5.17 13.70
C TYR A 51 14.31 -5.27 14.62
N GLU A 52 13.27 -4.52 14.28
CA GLU A 52 11.97 -4.63 14.92
C GLU A 52 11.10 -5.59 14.10
N ALA A 53 10.72 -6.70 14.72
CA ALA A 53 9.79 -7.64 14.10
C ALA A 53 8.46 -6.94 13.85
N PRO A 54 7.86 -7.06 12.64
CA PRO A 54 6.50 -6.61 12.41
C PRO A 54 5.55 -7.25 13.44
N ALA A 55 4.71 -6.42 14.06
CA ALA A 55 3.71 -6.88 15.02
C ALA A 55 2.73 -7.89 14.41
N LEU A 56 2.43 -7.71 13.12
CA LEU A 56 1.62 -8.63 12.32
C LEU A 56 2.49 -9.30 11.27
N ARG A 57 2.42 -10.63 11.21
CA ARG A 57 3.09 -11.46 10.21
C ARG A 57 2.07 -12.32 9.48
N PRO A 58 1.38 -11.77 8.47
CA PRO A 58 0.44 -12.50 7.61
C PRO A 58 0.90 -13.90 7.23
N CYS A 59 2.19 -14.09 6.89
CA CYS A 59 2.72 -15.39 6.49
C CYS A 59 2.73 -16.47 7.58
N ARG A 60 2.55 -16.08 8.85
CA ARG A 60 2.55 -16.98 10.01
C ARG A 60 1.17 -17.14 10.64
N MET A 61 0.14 -16.52 10.08
CA MET A 61 -1.22 -16.60 10.62
C MET A 61 -1.90 -17.91 10.21
N ALA A 62 -2.76 -18.43 11.08
CA ALA A 62 -3.73 -19.45 10.67
C ALA A 62 -4.76 -18.84 9.72
N LYS A 63 -5.32 -19.64 8.81
CA LYS A 63 -6.26 -19.20 7.77
C LYS A 63 -7.41 -18.38 8.33
N ASP A 64 -8.09 -18.87 9.37
CA ASP A 64 -9.26 -18.18 9.95
C ASP A 64 -8.89 -16.81 10.54
N ALA A 65 -7.73 -16.71 11.20
CA ALA A 65 -7.23 -15.45 11.73
C ALA A 65 -6.84 -14.48 10.60
N PHE A 66 -6.25 -15.00 9.51
CA PHE A 66 -5.88 -14.21 8.35
C PHE A 66 -7.13 -13.64 7.65
N VAL A 67 -8.14 -14.48 7.38
CA VAL A 67 -9.39 -14.05 6.75
C VAL A 67 -10.17 -13.11 7.66
N SER A 68 -10.21 -13.37 8.97
CA SER A 68 -10.84 -12.44 9.92
C SER A 68 -10.15 -11.07 9.93
N ARG A 69 -8.82 -11.01 9.75
CA ARG A 69 -8.06 -9.76 9.78
C ARG A 69 -8.06 -9.02 8.44
N PHE A 70 -7.97 -9.73 7.32
CA PHE A 70 -7.74 -9.14 6.00
C PHE A 70 -8.90 -9.35 5.01
N GLY A 71 -9.93 -10.11 5.38
CA GLY A 71 -11.11 -10.35 4.54
C GLY A 71 -11.94 -9.10 4.26
N GLY A 72 -11.83 -8.07 5.10
CA GLY A 72 -12.47 -6.76 4.89
C GLY A 72 -11.68 -5.78 4.02
N ILE A 73 -10.45 -6.11 3.59
CA ILE A 73 -9.64 -5.20 2.78
C ILE A 73 -10.33 -4.86 1.46
N PHE A 74 -10.89 -5.88 0.81
CA PHE A 74 -11.83 -5.71 -0.28
C PHE A 74 -13.25 -5.80 0.27
N GLU A 75 -14.03 -4.74 0.06
CA GLU A 75 -15.34 -4.58 0.68
C GLU A 75 -16.27 -5.78 0.42
N HIS A 76 -16.81 -6.36 1.49
CA HIS A 76 -17.68 -7.56 1.47
C HIS A 76 -17.17 -8.72 0.60
N SER A 77 -15.85 -8.82 0.39
CA SER A 77 -15.24 -9.79 -0.53
C SER A 77 -14.15 -10.63 0.15
N PRO A 78 -14.47 -11.37 1.23
CA PRO A 78 -13.49 -12.15 2.00
C PRO A 78 -12.85 -13.26 1.18
N TRP A 79 -13.52 -13.72 0.11
CA TRP A 79 -13.00 -14.74 -0.81
C TRP A 79 -11.64 -14.34 -1.42
N ILE A 80 -11.34 -13.05 -1.57
CA ILE A 80 -10.05 -12.57 -2.07
C ILE A 80 -8.94 -12.92 -1.08
N ALA A 81 -9.18 -12.70 0.22
CA ALA A 81 -8.25 -13.08 1.27
C ALA A 81 -8.12 -14.60 1.38
N GLU A 82 -9.24 -15.33 1.30
CA GLU A 82 -9.24 -16.79 1.30
C GLU A 82 -8.36 -17.36 0.18
N ARG A 83 -8.56 -16.91 -1.07
CA ARG A 83 -7.76 -17.37 -2.22
C ARG A 83 -6.30 -16.91 -2.13
N ALA A 84 -6.04 -15.72 -1.62
CA ALA A 84 -4.66 -15.22 -1.47
C ALA A 84 -3.87 -16.02 -0.43
N PHE A 85 -4.53 -16.52 0.62
CA PHE A 85 -3.90 -17.40 1.61
C PHE A 85 -3.43 -18.72 0.99
N GLU A 86 -4.17 -19.27 0.02
CA GLU A 86 -3.81 -20.50 -0.70
C GLU A 86 -2.58 -20.33 -1.61
N LEU A 87 -2.08 -19.11 -1.84
CA LEU A 87 -0.85 -18.87 -2.60
C LEU A 87 0.44 -19.14 -1.80
N GLU A 88 0.32 -19.66 -0.57
CA GLU A 88 1.43 -19.89 0.36
C GLU A 88 2.24 -18.61 0.62
N LEU A 89 1.70 -17.75 1.49
CA LEU A 89 2.34 -16.49 1.83
C LEU A 89 3.72 -16.72 2.50
N GLY A 90 4.78 -16.17 1.89
CA GLY A 90 6.12 -16.06 2.51
C GLY A 90 6.41 -14.70 3.16
N PRO A 91 7.62 -14.50 3.75
CA PRO A 91 7.99 -13.29 4.49
C PRO A 91 7.89 -11.97 3.70
N ALA A 92 7.94 -12.02 2.37
CA ALA A 92 7.72 -10.84 1.53
C ALA A 92 6.31 -10.24 1.71
N HIS A 93 5.33 -11.05 2.08
CA HIS A 93 3.94 -10.64 2.30
C HIS A 93 3.68 -10.09 3.72
N ASP A 94 4.69 -10.01 4.58
CA ASP A 94 4.59 -9.37 5.91
C ASP A 94 4.69 -7.83 5.84
N SER A 95 4.46 -7.26 4.66
CA SER A 95 4.45 -5.81 4.39
C SER A 95 3.14 -5.43 3.68
N ALA A 96 2.75 -4.16 3.78
CA ALA A 96 1.56 -3.66 3.08
C ALA A 96 1.65 -3.90 1.56
N CYS A 97 2.81 -3.64 0.96
CA CYS A 97 3.04 -3.82 -0.48
C CYS A 97 3.03 -5.30 -0.87
N GLY A 98 3.66 -6.17 -0.06
CA GLY A 98 3.70 -7.60 -0.33
C GLY A 98 2.32 -8.25 -0.25
N LEU A 99 1.57 -7.98 0.82
CA LEU A 99 0.23 -8.53 0.98
C LEU A 99 -0.74 -7.98 -0.08
N HIS A 100 -0.62 -6.69 -0.42
CA HIS A 100 -1.40 -6.08 -1.51
C HIS A 100 -1.20 -6.83 -2.82
N ASN A 101 0.04 -7.17 -3.17
CA ASN A 101 0.34 -7.89 -4.39
C ASN A 101 -0.39 -9.25 -4.47
N ALA A 102 -0.40 -10.00 -3.36
CA ALA A 102 -1.08 -11.29 -3.29
C ALA A 102 -2.60 -11.15 -3.46
N LEU A 103 -3.23 -10.19 -2.77
CA LEU A 103 -4.66 -9.94 -2.86
C LEU A 103 -5.07 -9.41 -4.25
N ALA A 104 -4.33 -8.43 -4.77
CA ALA A 104 -4.57 -7.85 -6.10
C ALA A 104 -4.36 -8.88 -7.22
N ARG A 105 -3.47 -9.86 -7.03
CA ARG A 105 -3.33 -10.98 -7.97
C ARG A 105 -4.63 -11.78 -8.04
N MET A 106 -5.23 -12.12 -6.89
CA MET A 106 -6.50 -12.87 -6.86
C MET A 106 -7.66 -12.09 -7.44
N PHE A 107 -7.73 -10.79 -7.17
CA PHE A 107 -8.73 -9.91 -7.76
C PHE A 107 -8.59 -9.80 -9.29
N ARG A 108 -7.38 -9.63 -9.82
CA ARG A 108 -7.14 -9.54 -11.27
C ARG A 108 -7.37 -10.85 -12.02
N SER A 109 -7.14 -11.99 -11.38
CA SER A 109 -7.40 -13.31 -11.96
C SER A 109 -8.85 -13.78 -11.86
N ALA A 110 -9.70 -13.04 -11.14
CA ALA A 110 -11.10 -13.38 -10.97
C ALA A 110 -11.92 -13.11 -12.25
N SER A 111 -13.08 -13.76 -12.34
CA SER A 111 -13.98 -13.54 -13.48
C SER A 111 -14.48 -12.08 -13.52
N GLU A 112 -15.03 -11.67 -14.65
CA GLU A 112 -15.67 -10.34 -14.74
C GLU A 112 -16.82 -10.22 -13.74
N ASP A 113 -17.64 -11.26 -13.57
CA ASP A 113 -18.76 -11.28 -12.62
C ASP A 113 -18.28 -11.17 -11.16
N GLU A 114 -17.20 -11.86 -10.80
CA GLU A 114 -16.60 -11.76 -9.46
C GLU A 114 -16.05 -10.35 -9.20
N ARG A 115 -15.34 -9.77 -10.18
CA ARG A 115 -14.83 -8.40 -10.09
C ARG A 115 -15.98 -7.40 -10.00
N LEU A 116 -17.03 -7.54 -10.81
CA LEU A 116 -18.24 -6.72 -10.74
C LEU A 116 -18.93 -6.86 -9.37
N GLY A 117 -18.97 -8.07 -8.81
CA GLY A 117 -19.46 -8.32 -7.45
C GLY A 117 -18.72 -7.49 -6.41
N VAL A 118 -17.39 -7.40 -6.50
CA VAL A 118 -16.58 -6.53 -5.64
C VAL A 118 -16.92 -5.06 -5.85
N LEU A 119 -17.07 -4.61 -7.10
CA LEU A 119 -17.40 -3.20 -7.40
C LEU A 119 -18.80 -2.82 -6.87
N THR A 120 -19.79 -3.69 -7.05
CA THR A 120 -21.18 -3.45 -6.62
C THR A 120 -21.35 -3.54 -5.11
N ALA A 121 -20.50 -4.31 -4.43
CA ALA A 121 -20.47 -4.38 -2.97
C ALA A 121 -19.86 -3.13 -2.31
N HIS A 122 -19.18 -2.26 -3.05
CA HIS A 122 -18.72 -0.99 -2.52
C HIS A 122 -19.92 -0.07 -2.28
N PRO A 123 -20.12 0.47 -1.07
CA PRO A 123 -21.19 1.41 -0.84
C PRO A 123 -20.94 2.69 -1.62
N ASP A 124 -22.01 3.31 -2.09
CA ASP A 124 -21.92 4.51 -2.88
C ASP A 124 -21.37 5.70 -2.07
N LEU A 125 -20.66 6.60 -2.76
CA LEU A 125 -20.04 7.75 -2.11
C LEU A 125 -21.11 8.62 -1.41
N ALA A 126 -22.26 8.84 -2.06
CA ALA A 126 -23.37 9.65 -1.53
C ALA A 126 -24.12 8.99 -0.36
N GLY A 127 -24.43 7.70 -0.43
CA GLY A 127 -25.00 6.96 0.68
C GLY A 127 -24.05 6.83 1.87
N LYS A 128 -22.73 6.75 1.65
CA LYS A 128 -21.74 6.85 2.74
C LYS A 128 -21.75 8.23 3.41
N LEU A 129 -21.91 9.29 2.64
CA LEU A 129 -22.00 10.67 3.15
C LEU A 129 -23.27 10.91 3.99
N ALA A 130 -24.39 10.31 3.57
CA ALA A 130 -25.63 10.31 4.35
C ALA A 130 -25.56 9.41 5.60
N GLN A 131 -24.81 8.31 5.53
CA GLN A 131 -24.64 7.32 6.60
C GLN A 131 -23.40 7.54 7.48
N ALA A 132 -22.68 8.66 7.36
CA ALA A 132 -21.48 8.94 8.17
C ALA A 132 -21.70 8.88 9.70
N LYS A 133 -22.95 8.79 10.17
CA LYS A 133 -23.32 8.49 11.57
C LYS A 133 -23.39 6.98 11.92
N ARG A 134 -23.22 6.05 10.97
CA ARG A 134 -23.51 4.60 11.11
C ARG A 134 -22.50 3.65 10.43
N LEU A 135 -21.38 4.14 9.88
CA LEU A 135 -20.42 3.31 9.16
C LEU A 135 -19.35 2.69 10.07
N THR A 136 -18.73 1.61 9.59
CA THR A 136 -17.59 0.93 10.23
C THR A 136 -16.38 1.88 10.37
N ALA A 137 -15.52 1.62 11.36
CA ALA A 137 -14.39 2.50 11.71
C ALA A 137 -13.44 2.76 10.52
N GLU A 138 -13.24 1.76 9.66
CA GLU A 138 -12.32 1.82 8.52
C GLU A 138 -12.83 2.75 7.40
N SER A 139 -14.14 2.75 7.11
CA SER A 139 -14.71 3.61 6.06
C SER A 139 -14.81 5.09 6.48
N THR A 140 -14.84 5.37 7.79
CA THR A 140 -14.97 6.73 8.33
C THR A 140 -13.64 7.49 8.22
N ALA A 141 -12.52 6.81 8.47
CA ALA A 141 -11.17 7.41 8.39
C ALA A 141 -10.76 7.77 6.95
N GLU A 142 -11.18 6.97 5.97
CA GLU A 142 -10.86 7.22 4.56
C GLU A 142 -11.47 8.54 4.07
N GLN A 143 -12.74 8.80 4.37
CA GLN A 143 -13.50 9.92 3.80
C GLN A 143 -13.31 11.26 4.53
N ALA A 144 -13.03 11.23 5.84
CA ALA A 144 -12.72 12.43 6.61
C ALA A 144 -11.53 13.21 6.00
N SER A 145 -10.59 12.49 5.39
CA SER A 145 -9.40 13.11 4.77
C SER A 145 -9.69 13.95 3.51
N ALA A 146 -10.85 13.78 2.87
CA ALA A 146 -11.22 14.49 1.64
C ALA A 146 -12.22 15.64 1.86
N GLY A 147 -12.61 15.92 3.11
CA GLY A 147 -13.56 16.99 3.45
C GLY A 147 -14.98 16.74 2.93
N LEU A 148 -15.32 15.49 2.63
CA LEU A 148 -16.66 15.13 2.15
C LEU A 148 -17.70 15.12 3.28
N ASP A 149 -17.26 15.05 4.54
CA ASP A 149 -18.09 15.21 5.74
C ASP A 149 -18.72 16.62 5.87
N ALA A 150 -18.19 17.62 5.17
CA ALA A 150 -18.62 19.01 5.20
C ALA A 150 -19.27 19.51 3.89
N LEU A 151 -19.90 18.62 3.10
CA LEU A 151 -20.61 19.04 1.88
C LEU A 151 -21.84 19.91 2.20
N THR A 152 -22.06 20.91 1.35
CA THR A 152 -23.33 21.66 1.28
C THR A 152 -24.45 20.79 0.73
N ASP A 153 -25.70 21.18 0.96
CA ASP A 153 -26.85 20.45 0.43
C ASP A 153 -26.88 20.43 -1.10
N ALA A 154 -26.46 21.53 -1.74
CA ALA A 154 -26.34 21.59 -3.20
C ALA A 154 -25.29 20.62 -3.73
N GLU A 155 -24.10 20.56 -3.10
CA GLU A 155 -23.06 19.59 -3.49
C GLU A 155 -23.53 18.15 -3.28
N ARG A 156 -24.22 17.86 -2.17
CA ARG A 156 -24.82 16.53 -1.92
C ARG A 156 -25.77 16.13 -3.04
N THR A 157 -26.68 17.02 -3.45
CA THR A 157 -27.60 16.77 -4.57
C THR A 157 -26.84 16.47 -5.86
N THR A 158 -25.82 17.27 -6.20
CA THR A 158 -25.00 17.04 -7.40
C THR A 158 -24.30 15.68 -7.35
N PHE A 159 -23.70 15.29 -6.22
CA PHE A 159 -23.06 13.98 -6.07
C PHE A 159 -24.07 12.83 -6.19
N THR A 160 -25.26 12.99 -5.63
CA THR A 160 -26.34 11.98 -5.74
C THR A 160 -26.78 11.82 -7.20
N GLU A 161 -27.07 12.90 -7.91
CA GLU A 161 -27.50 12.86 -9.32
C GLU A 161 -26.43 12.23 -10.22
N LEU A 162 -25.17 12.65 -10.05
CA LEU A 162 -24.04 12.09 -10.79
C LEU A 162 -23.85 10.60 -10.52
N ASN A 163 -23.99 10.17 -9.26
CA ASN A 163 -23.89 8.76 -8.90
C ASN A 163 -25.05 7.93 -9.44
N THR A 164 -26.28 8.45 -9.42
CA THR A 164 -27.42 7.79 -10.06
C THR A 164 -27.20 7.62 -11.55
N ALA A 165 -26.72 8.66 -12.25
CA ALA A 165 -26.39 8.56 -13.67
C ALA A 165 -25.25 7.57 -13.95
N TYR A 166 -24.23 7.55 -13.10
CA TYR A 166 -23.09 6.64 -13.20
C TYR A 166 -23.52 5.17 -13.05
N VAL A 167 -24.30 4.86 -12.00
CA VAL A 167 -24.83 3.51 -11.76
C VAL A 167 -25.74 3.07 -12.90
N ALA A 168 -26.60 3.96 -13.41
CA ALA A 168 -27.46 3.65 -14.55
C ALA A 168 -26.67 3.32 -15.82
N LYS A 169 -25.51 3.97 -16.04
CA LYS A 169 -24.66 3.75 -17.22
C LYS A 169 -23.78 2.51 -17.09
N PHE A 170 -23.12 2.32 -15.95
CA PHE A 170 -22.06 1.32 -15.79
C PHE A 170 -22.48 0.09 -14.98
N GLY A 171 -23.54 0.19 -14.17
CA GLY A 171 -24.07 -0.91 -13.35
C GLY A 171 -23.35 -1.14 -12.02
N PHE A 172 -22.46 -0.24 -11.63
CA PHE A 172 -21.76 -0.24 -10.34
C PHE A 172 -21.55 1.21 -9.85
N PRO A 173 -21.36 1.43 -8.54
CA PRO A 173 -21.19 2.78 -7.98
C PRO A 173 -19.85 3.39 -8.37
N PHE A 174 -19.76 4.73 -8.29
CA PHE A 174 -18.51 5.42 -8.53
C PHE A 174 -17.51 5.17 -7.40
N ILE A 175 -16.36 4.60 -7.74
CA ILE A 175 -15.30 4.25 -6.80
C ILE A 175 -14.07 5.10 -7.09
N ILE A 176 -13.53 5.74 -6.06
CA ILE A 176 -12.27 6.50 -6.12
C ILE A 176 -11.55 6.44 -4.76
N ALA A 177 -10.22 6.32 -4.78
CA ALA A 177 -9.43 6.43 -3.56
C ALA A 177 -9.40 7.89 -3.08
N VAL A 178 -10.05 8.20 -1.96
CA VAL A 178 -10.21 9.59 -1.50
C VAL A 178 -9.01 10.16 -0.73
N LYS A 179 -8.14 9.31 -0.17
CA LYS A 179 -7.00 9.72 0.67
C LYS A 179 -6.02 10.60 -0.11
N GLY A 180 -5.88 11.85 0.33
CA GLY A 180 -5.01 12.85 -0.29
C GLY A 180 -5.61 13.57 -1.51
N ARG A 181 -6.94 13.47 -1.73
CA ARG A 181 -7.65 14.21 -2.77
C ARG A 181 -8.61 15.22 -2.18
N THR A 182 -8.83 16.33 -2.90
CA THR A 182 -9.85 17.32 -2.56
C THR A 182 -11.20 16.96 -3.18
N LYS A 183 -12.27 17.54 -2.65
CA LYS A 183 -13.62 17.41 -3.23
C LYS A 183 -13.68 17.84 -4.71
N ASP A 184 -12.95 18.88 -5.08
CA ASP A 184 -12.94 19.42 -6.45
C ASP A 184 -12.24 18.45 -7.41
N GLU A 185 -11.16 17.80 -6.96
CA GLU A 185 -10.48 16.74 -7.71
C GLU A 185 -11.37 15.51 -7.89
N ILE A 186 -12.15 15.15 -6.86
CA ILE A 186 -13.10 14.04 -6.94
C ILE A 186 -14.22 14.37 -7.94
N LEU A 187 -14.77 15.59 -7.90
CA LEU A 187 -15.80 16.03 -8.82
C LEU A 187 -15.28 16.08 -10.27
N ALA A 188 -14.08 16.61 -10.49
CA ALA A 188 -13.44 16.63 -11.81
C ALA A 188 -13.19 15.22 -12.35
N ALA A 189 -12.75 14.29 -11.50
CA ALA A 189 -12.60 12.88 -11.86
C ALA A 189 -13.96 12.25 -12.22
N PHE A 190 -15.02 12.60 -11.49
CA PHE A 190 -16.39 12.15 -11.76
C PHE A 190 -16.88 12.61 -13.14
N GLN A 191 -16.74 13.90 -13.42
CA GLN A 191 -17.13 14.52 -14.69
C GLN A 191 -16.33 14.00 -15.88
N THR A 192 -15.07 13.63 -15.66
CA THR A 192 -14.26 13.00 -16.71
C THR A 192 -14.73 11.57 -16.96
N ARG A 193 -14.86 10.77 -15.89
CA ARG A 193 -15.12 9.32 -15.97
C ARG A 193 -16.54 8.97 -16.41
N ILE A 194 -17.53 9.82 -16.16
CA ILE A 194 -18.89 9.59 -16.66
C ILE A 194 -18.94 9.51 -18.19
N ASN A 195 -17.97 10.09 -18.89
CA ASN A 195 -17.89 10.09 -20.36
C ASN A 195 -17.16 8.87 -20.93
N ASN A 196 -16.53 8.04 -20.09
CA ASN A 196 -15.84 6.82 -20.53
C ASN A 196 -16.81 5.79 -21.14
N ASP A 197 -16.26 4.88 -21.95
CA ASP A 197 -16.93 3.62 -22.28
C ASP A 197 -16.87 2.65 -21.10
N ARG A 198 -17.69 1.59 -21.15
CA ARG A 198 -17.86 0.65 -20.04
C ARG A 198 -16.58 -0.13 -19.73
N GLU A 199 -15.81 -0.51 -20.73
CA GLU A 199 -14.59 -1.32 -20.54
C GLU A 199 -13.50 -0.50 -19.87
N THR A 200 -13.25 0.71 -20.37
CA THR A 200 -12.32 1.67 -19.78
C THR A 200 -12.69 2.00 -18.34
N GLU A 201 -13.98 2.21 -18.07
CA GLU A 201 -14.44 2.57 -16.73
C GLU A 201 -14.38 1.40 -15.76
N PHE A 202 -14.68 0.18 -16.22
CA PHE A 202 -14.54 -1.03 -15.41
C PHE A 202 -13.08 -1.26 -14.98
N ALA A 203 -12.13 -1.11 -15.92
CA ALA A 203 -10.71 -1.19 -15.62
C ALA A 203 -10.29 -0.10 -14.61
N THR A 204 -10.72 1.14 -14.84
CA THR A 204 -10.44 2.27 -13.94
C THR A 204 -10.99 2.04 -12.54
N ALA A 205 -12.21 1.52 -12.42
CA ALA A 205 -12.82 1.20 -11.13
C ALA A 205 -12.05 0.10 -10.39
N CYS A 206 -11.61 -0.94 -11.10
CA CYS A 206 -10.76 -2.00 -10.53
C CYS A 206 -9.44 -1.44 -9.98
N GLU A 207 -8.78 -0.55 -10.72
CA GLU A 207 -7.55 0.12 -10.25
C GLU A 207 -7.79 0.96 -8.99
N GLN A 208 -8.94 1.65 -8.90
CA GLN A 208 -9.30 2.40 -7.70
C GLN A 208 -9.53 1.48 -6.50
N VAL A 209 -10.19 0.33 -6.68
CA VAL A 209 -10.35 -0.67 -5.61
C VAL A 209 -8.99 -1.20 -5.14
N GLU A 210 -8.09 -1.54 -6.06
CA GLU A 210 -6.74 -1.97 -5.70
C GLU A 210 -5.98 -0.88 -4.93
N ARG A 211 -6.16 0.38 -5.30
CA ARG A 211 -5.54 1.51 -4.60
C ARG A 211 -6.11 1.71 -3.20
N ILE A 212 -7.43 1.59 -3.02
CA ILE A 212 -8.08 1.63 -1.70
C ILE A 212 -7.55 0.49 -0.82
N ALA A 213 -7.48 -0.73 -1.36
CA ALA A 213 -6.94 -1.88 -0.65
C ALA A 213 -5.49 -1.65 -0.16
N LEU A 214 -4.63 -1.04 -0.99
CA LEU A 214 -3.26 -0.70 -0.58
C LEU A 214 -3.24 0.31 0.57
N LEU A 215 -4.10 1.33 0.52
CA LEU A 215 -4.17 2.35 1.57
C LEU A 215 -4.63 1.75 2.91
N ARG A 216 -5.64 0.87 2.89
CA ARG A 216 -6.10 0.11 4.07
C ARG A 216 -4.98 -0.75 4.66
N LEU A 217 -4.23 -1.44 3.80
CA LEU A 217 -3.10 -2.27 4.24
C LEU A 217 -1.97 -1.45 4.86
N LYS A 218 -1.68 -0.27 4.32
CA LYS A 218 -0.66 0.65 4.89
C LYS A 218 -1.04 1.18 6.27
N ASP A 219 -2.33 1.22 6.60
CA ASP A 219 -2.80 1.62 7.92
C ASP A 219 -2.69 0.46 8.95
N ILE A 220 -2.49 -0.78 8.49
CA ILE A 220 -2.43 -2.00 9.32
C ILE A 220 -1.01 -2.60 9.41
N LEU A 221 -0.25 -2.58 8.32
CA LEU A 221 1.05 -3.22 8.16
C LEU A 221 2.15 -2.18 7.93
N PRO A 222 3.40 -2.50 8.28
CA PRO A 222 4.53 -1.67 7.90
C PRO A 222 4.61 -1.52 6.37
N ALA A 223 5.16 -0.39 5.94
CA ALA A 223 5.35 -0.03 4.53
C ALA A 223 6.20 -1.05 3.76
#